data_AF-A0A7H4M6X1-F1
#
_entry.id   AF-A0A7H4M6X1-F1
#
_cell.length_a   1.000
_cell.length_b   1.000
_cell.length_c   1.000
_cell.angle_alpha   90.00
_cell.angle_beta   90.00
_cell.angle_gamma   90.00
#
_symmetry.space_group_name_H-M   'P 1'
#
loop_
_entity.id
_entity.type
_entity.pdbx_description
1 polymer ?
#
loop_
_entity_poly.entity_id
_entity_poly.type
_entity_poly.pdbx_seq_one_letter_code
_entity_poly.pdbx_strand_id
1 'polypeptide(L)'
;MRWVRWLAQHIAEPDSNASSQQMRLESDKHLVQIVTIHKSKGLEYPLVWLPFIARFRKQDQAFYHDRTSFAAVLDLGQAEGSMELAEAERLAEDLRLLYVALTRAVWHCSLGVAPLSTRRSDKPAQRFSPTARWADCCRAGKRWMPQG
;
A
#
# COMPACT_ATOMS: atom_id res chain seq x y z
N MET A 1 14.75 -25.23 36.56
CA MET A 1 13.86 -25.22 35.37
C MET A 1 13.30 -23.83 34.97
N ARG A 2 13.91 -22.71 35.38
CA ARG A 2 13.39 -21.36 35.05
C ARG A 2 13.52 -21.02 33.55
N TRP A 3 14.63 -21.41 32.93
CA TRP A 3 14.93 -21.20 31.51
C TRP A 3 13.97 -21.93 30.57
N VAL A 4 13.60 -23.18 30.90
CA VAL A 4 12.65 -23.96 30.09
C VAL A 4 11.27 -23.30 30.12
N ARG A 5 10.83 -22.82 31.29
CA ARG A 5 9.56 -22.09 31.42
C ARG A 5 9.59 -20.75 30.67
N TRP A 6 10.68 -20.01 30.77
CA TRP A 6 10.86 -18.74 30.05
C TRP A 6 10.85 -18.93 28.53
N LEU A 7 11.59 -19.93 28.02
CA LEU A 7 11.61 -20.23 26.58
C LEU A 7 10.25 -20.73 26.08
N ALA A 8 9.58 -21.60 26.85
CA ALA A 8 8.23 -22.07 26.51
C ALA A 8 7.22 -20.91 26.46
N GLN A 9 7.35 -19.92 27.35
CA GLN A 9 6.52 -18.72 27.34
C GLN A 9 6.79 -17.84 26.11
N HIS A 10 8.06 -17.63 25.73
CA HIS A 10 8.42 -16.89 24.51
C HIS A 10 8.06 -17.63 23.21
N ILE A 11 7.94 -18.96 23.23
CA ILE A 11 7.42 -19.74 22.09
C ILE A 11 5.89 -19.64 22.03
N ALA A 12 5.21 -19.65 23.18
CA ALA A 12 3.75 -19.56 23.26
C ALA A 12 3.22 -18.15 22.94
N GLU A 13 3.97 -17.12 23.33
CA GLU A 13 3.69 -15.71 23.06
C GLU A 13 4.85 -15.13 22.23
N PRO A 14 4.88 -15.39 20.91
CA PRO A 14 5.91 -14.81 20.06
C PRO A 14 5.76 -13.28 20.03
N ASP A 15 6.81 -12.57 20.42
CA ASP A 15 6.87 -11.11 20.33
C ASP A 15 6.64 -10.68 18.87
N SER A 16 5.66 -9.83 18.62
CA SER A 16 5.41 -9.27 17.28
C SER A 16 6.56 -8.39 16.77
N ASN A 17 7.48 -8.00 17.66
CA ASN A 17 8.75 -7.33 17.33
C ASN A 17 9.85 -8.28 16.81
N ALA A 18 9.62 -9.60 16.78
CA ALA A 18 10.61 -10.60 16.36
C ALA A 18 11.12 -10.45 14.90
N SER A 19 10.44 -9.65 14.07
CA SER A 19 10.93 -9.33 12.72
C SER A 19 12.24 -8.54 12.69
N SER A 20 12.60 -7.85 13.78
CA SER A 20 13.92 -7.22 13.96
C SER A 20 14.97 -8.18 14.54
N GLN A 21 14.54 -9.31 15.10
CA GLN A 21 15.39 -10.36 15.66
C GLN A 21 15.84 -11.39 14.62
N GLN A 22 15.17 -11.48 13.48
CA GLN A 22 15.58 -12.38 12.41
C GLN A 22 16.83 -11.84 11.72
N MET A 23 17.98 -12.40 12.09
CA MET A 23 19.27 -12.06 11.50
C MET A 23 19.28 -12.47 10.02
N ARG A 24 19.44 -11.49 9.12
CA ARG A 24 19.56 -11.75 7.68
C ARG A 24 20.96 -12.30 7.39
N LEU A 25 21.04 -13.42 6.69
CA LEU A 25 22.31 -14.03 6.31
C LEU A 25 22.90 -13.26 5.13
N GLU A 26 24.23 -13.26 4.98
CA GLU A 26 24.89 -12.58 3.85
C GLU A 26 24.48 -13.13 2.48
N SER A 27 23.99 -14.38 2.44
CA SER A 27 23.45 -15.02 1.24
C SER A 27 22.19 -14.33 0.70
N ASP A 28 21.42 -13.64 1.54
CA ASP A 28 20.17 -12.97 1.13
C ASP A 28 20.40 -11.75 0.24
N LYS A 29 21.67 -11.30 0.10
CA LYS A 29 22.05 -10.19 -0.78
C LYS A 29 21.77 -10.49 -2.26
N HIS A 30 21.74 -11.76 -2.66
CA HIS A 30 21.48 -12.19 -4.04
C HIS A 30 19.99 -12.45 -4.33
N LEU A 31 19.10 -12.21 -3.36
CA LEU A 31 17.67 -12.45 -3.50
C LEU A 31 16.90 -11.16 -3.78
N VAL A 32 15.72 -11.32 -4.39
CA VAL A 32 14.76 -10.22 -4.53
C VAL A 32 14.29 -9.78 -3.15
N GLN A 33 14.52 -8.51 -2.81
CA GLN A 33 14.17 -7.96 -1.51
C GLN A 33 12.75 -7.42 -1.52
N ILE A 34 11.89 -8.00 -0.68
CA ILE A 34 10.54 -7.49 -0.43
C ILE A 34 10.61 -6.60 0.81
N VAL A 35 10.41 -5.30 0.61
CA VAL A 35 10.39 -4.29 1.67
C VAL A 35 9.13 -3.45 1.59
N THR A 36 8.65 -2.97 2.73
CA THR A 36 7.57 -1.97 2.77
C THR A 36 8.09 -0.60 2.34
N ILE A 37 7.22 0.25 1.77
CA ILE A 37 7.57 1.61 1.34
C ILE A 37 8.24 2.42 2.48
N HIS A 38 7.72 2.32 3.70
CA HIS A 38 8.30 3.00 4.87
C HIS A 38 9.76 2.60 5.14
N LYS A 39 10.07 1.30 5.13
CA LYS A 39 11.46 0.80 5.28
C LYS A 39 12.38 1.15 4.11
N SER A 40 11.81 1.43 2.93
CA SER A 40 12.60 1.79 1.74
C SER A 40 13.08 3.25 1.75
N LYS A 41 12.55 4.10 2.63
CA LYS A 41 12.91 5.51 2.70
C LYS A 41 14.41 5.66 2.99
N GLY A 42 15.13 6.34 2.08
CA GLY A 42 16.58 6.51 2.17
C GLY A 42 17.41 5.37 1.55
N LEU A 43 16.76 4.31 1.06
CA LEU A 43 17.39 3.25 0.28
C LEU A 43 17.14 3.50 -1.22
N GLU A 44 18.06 3.02 -2.05
CA GLU A 44 17.97 3.09 -3.51
C GLU A 44 18.13 1.68 -4.10
N TYR A 45 17.35 1.41 -5.14
CA TYR A 45 17.34 0.11 -5.81
C TYR A 45 17.44 0.30 -7.34
N PRO A 46 18.22 -0.55 -8.04
CA PRO A 46 18.32 -0.48 -9.50
C PRO A 46 16.95 -0.64 -10.20
N LEU A 47 16.13 -1.57 -9.72
CA LEU A 47 14.84 -1.96 -10.29
C LEU A 47 13.81 -2.03 -9.17
N VAL A 48 12.64 -1.42 -9.35
CA VAL A 48 11.56 -1.42 -8.36
C VAL A 48 10.25 -1.88 -8.99
N TRP A 49 9.51 -2.72 -8.28
CA TRP A 49 8.20 -3.22 -8.67
C TRP A 49 7.17 -2.89 -7.60
N LEU A 50 6.08 -2.22 -7.99
CA LEU A 50 4.98 -1.82 -7.10
C LEU A 50 3.67 -2.47 -7.58
N PRO A 51 3.44 -3.77 -7.28
CA PRO A 51 2.32 -4.53 -7.85
C PRO A 51 0.95 -4.09 -7.35
N PHE A 52 0.86 -3.49 -6.16
CA PHE A 52 -0.41 -3.16 -5.49
C PHE A 52 -0.55 -1.67 -5.17
N ILE A 53 0.14 -0.81 -5.91
CA ILE A 53 0.19 0.63 -5.59
C ILE A 53 -1.16 1.33 -5.70
N ALA A 54 -2.05 0.83 -6.56
CA ALA A 54 -3.37 1.40 -6.72
C ALA A 54 -4.28 1.12 -5.51
N ARG A 55 -3.99 0.09 -4.70
CA ARG A 55 -4.87 -0.33 -3.61
C ARG A 55 -4.88 0.72 -2.49
N PHE A 56 -6.07 1.22 -2.18
CA PHE A 56 -6.29 2.11 -1.05
C PHE A 56 -7.39 1.56 -0.13
N ARG A 57 -7.40 2.03 1.12
CA ARG A 57 -8.44 1.74 2.12
C ARG A 57 -9.05 3.08 2.51
N LYS A 58 -10.35 3.26 2.32
CA LYS A 58 -11.06 4.48 2.76
C LYS A 58 -10.90 4.68 4.26
N GLN A 59 -10.81 5.94 4.68
CA GLN A 59 -10.84 6.27 6.09
C GLN A 59 -12.26 6.07 6.66
N ASP A 60 -12.36 5.38 7.79
CA ASP A 60 -13.65 5.03 8.44
C ASP A 60 -13.86 5.82 9.75
N GLN A 61 -12.92 6.70 10.08
CA GLN A 61 -12.94 7.54 11.27
C GLN A 61 -12.68 8.98 10.86
N ALA A 62 -13.53 9.90 11.30
CA ALA A 62 -13.35 11.34 11.22
C ALA A 62 -12.24 11.86 12.16
N PHE A 63 -11.02 11.36 11.96
CA PHE A 63 -9.80 11.90 12.53
C PHE A 63 -9.11 12.76 11.48
N TYR A 64 -9.03 14.07 11.74
CA TYR A 64 -8.46 15.03 10.81
C TYR A 64 -7.69 16.12 11.55
N HIS A 65 -6.77 16.78 10.85
CA HIS A 65 -6.12 17.99 11.36
C HIS A 65 -6.85 19.24 10.88
N ASP A 66 -7.19 20.14 11.80
CA ASP A 66 -7.75 21.44 11.44
C ASP A 66 -6.72 22.27 10.66
N ARG A 67 -7.14 22.92 9.57
CA ARG A 67 -6.25 23.66 8.67
C ARG A 67 -5.77 24.99 9.23
N THR A 68 -6.46 25.52 10.23
CA THR A 68 -6.10 26.81 10.84
C THR A 68 -5.27 26.65 12.09
N SER A 69 -5.70 25.77 13.00
CA SER A 69 -5.03 25.53 14.28
C SER A 69 -4.00 24.40 14.23
N PHE A 70 -3.99 23.57 13.18
CA PHE A 70 -3.17 22.35 13.06
C PHE A 70 -3.36 21.34 14.20
N ALA A 71 -4.42 21.47 15.00
CA ALA A 71 -4.75 20.53 16.04
C ALA A 71 -5.37 19.26 15.45
N ALA A 72 -5.02 18.11 16.03
CA ALA A 72 -5.66 16.84 15.73
C ALA A 72 -7.06 16.83 16.37
N VAL A 73 -8.10 16.74 15.55
CA VAL A 73 -9.49 16.70 15.98
C VAL A 73 -10.06 15.32 15.67
N LEU A 74 -10.63 14.68 16.69
CA LEU A 74 -11.40 13.46 16.54
C LEU A 74 -12.89 13.79 16.70
N ASP A 75 -13.62 13.76 15.61
CA ASP A 75 -15.06 13.94 15.63
C ASP A 75 -15.77 12.59 15.85
N LEU A 76 -16.29 12.39 17.06
CA LEU A 76 -17.05 11.19 17.42
C LEU A 76 -18.44 11.16 16.76
N GLY A 77 -18.94 12.32 16.30
CA GLY A 77 -20.20 12.45 15.59
C GLY A 77 -20.13 12.06 14.11
N GLN A 78 -18.93 11.83 13.56
CA GLN A 78 -18.70 11.48 12.16
C GLN A 78 -19.44 12.42 11.19
N ALA A 79 -19.38 13.73 11.42
CA ALA A 79 -20.03 14.68 10.52
C ALA A 79 -19.43 14.55 9.10
N GLU A 80 -20.25 14.71 8.07
CA GLU A 80 -19.84 14.51 6.66
C GLU A 80 -18.63 15.39 6.29
N GLY A 81 -18.62 16.66 6.73
CA GLY A 81 -17.48 17.56 6.50
C GLY A 81 -16.19 17.11 7.20
N SER A 82 -16.29 16.50 8.38
CA SER A 82 -15.14 15.94 9.10
C SER A 82 -14.58 14.70 8.40
N MET A 83 -15.46 13.88 7.81
CA MET A 83 -15.09 12.70 7.02
C MET A 83 -14.40 13.07 5.72
N GLU A 84 -14.88 14.10 5.01
CA GLU A 84 -14.24 14.60 3.79
C GLU A 84 -12.82 15.12 4.08
N LEU A 85 -12.62 15.84 5.19
CA LEU A 85 -11.30 16.31 5.61
C LEU A 85 -10.36 15.14 5.93
N ALA A 86 -10.84 14.13 6.65
CA ALA A 86 -10.07 12.94 6.98
C ALA A 86 -9.68 12.13 5.72
N GLU A 87 -10.57 12.00 4.75
CA GLU A 87 -10.29 11.32 3.48
C GLU A 87 -9.31 12.11 2.59
N ALA A 88 -9.40 13.45 2.58
CA ALA A 88 -8.43 14.29 1.90
C ALA A 88 -7.02 14.16 2.51
N GLU A 89 -6.92 14.10 3.83
CA GLU A 89 -5.66 13.87 4.54
C GLU A 89 -5.07 12.49 4.24
N ARG A 90 -5.92 11.46 4.24
CA ARG A 90 -5.53 10.11 3.83
C ARG A 90 -4.97 10.06 2.40
N LEU A 91 -5.66 10.69 1.46
CA LEU A 91 -5.20 10.78 0.07
C LEU A 91 -3.86 11.51 -0.04
N ALA A 92 -3.68 12.58 0.74
CA ALA A 92 -2.41 13.30 0.78
C ALA A 92 -1.26 12.40 1.26
N GLU A 93 -1.51 11.55 2.26
CA GLU A 93 -0.49 10.59 2.73
C GLU A 93 -0.19 9.49 1.71
N ASP A 94 -1.21 8.92 1.07
CA ASP A 94 -1.02 7.95 -0.01
C ASP A 94 -0.15 8.53 -1.15
N LEU A 95 -0.34 9.80 -1.50
CA LEU A 95 0.49 10.50 -2.49
C LEU A 95 1.95 10.66 -2.02
N ARG A 96 2.18 10.94 -0.73
CA ARG A 96 3.54 10.97 -0.17
C ARG A 96 4.20 9.60 -0.23
N LEU A 97 3.48 8.54 0.11
CA LEU A 97 3.98 7.17 0.01
C LEU A 97 4.27 6.77 -1.43
N LEU A 98 3.39 7.13 -2.37
CA LEU A 98 3.62 6.93 -3.80
C LEU A 98 4.89 7.63 -4.26
N TYR A 99 5.08 8.90 -3.87
CA TYR A 99 6.29 9.65 -4.19
C TYR A 99 7.55 8.97 -3.65
N VAL A 100 7.53 8.55 -2.38
CA VAL A 100 8.66 7.82 -1.79
C VAL A 100 8.94 6.56 -2.59
N ALA A 101 7.92 5.78 -2.93
CA ALA A 101 8.05 4.52 -3.65
C ALA A 101 8.62 4.70 -5.08
N LEU A 102 8.13 5.72 -5.81
CA LEU A 102 8.59 6.03 -7.16
C LEU A 102 10.06 6.47 -7.19
N THR A 103 10.46 7.26 -6.20
CA THR A 103 11.84 7.79 -6.10
C THR A 103 12.86 6.77 -5.60
N ARG A 104 12.46 5.52 -5.30
CA ARG A 104 13.41 4.47 -4.91
C ARG A 104 14.14 3.85 -6.10
N ALA A 105 13.58 3.98 -7.31
CA ALA A 105 14.11 3.34 -8.51
C ALA A 105 15.16 4.22 -9.21
N VAL A 106 16.29 3.62 -9.57
CA VAL A 106 17.34 4.31 -10.35
C VAL A 106 17.11 4.16 -11.85
N TRP A 107 16.87 2.93 -12.34
CA TRP A 107 16.77 2.66 -13.77
C TRP A 107 15.35 2.44 -14.26
N HIS A 108 14.56 1.65 -13.52
CA HIS A 108 13.21 1.29 -13.95
C HIS A 108 12.28 1.06 -12.76
N CYS A 109 11.06 1.61 -12.88
CA CYS A 109 9.97 1.41 -11.93
C CYS A 109 8.74 0.90 -12.69
N SER A 110 8.21 -0.25 -12.24
CA SER A 110 6.99 -0.84 -12.81
C SER A 110 5.84 -0.74 -11.81
N LEU A 111 4.68 -0.27 -12.29
CA LEU A 111 3.48 -0.01 -11.50
C LEU A 111 2.35 -0.96 -11.91
N GLY A 112 1.82 -1.72 -10.95
CA GLY A 112 0.62 -2.50 -11.15
C GLY A 112 -0.64 -1.65 -10.95
N VAL A 113 -1.28 -1.25 -12.04
CA VAL A 113 -2.57 -0.55 -12.02
C VAL A 113 -3.66 -1.48 -12.54
N ALA A 114 -4.72 -1.65 -11.76
CA ALA A 114 -5.88 -2.45 -12.10
C ALA A 114 -7.16 -1.73 -11.68
N PRO A 115 -8.30 -1.95 -12.36
CA PRO A 115 -9.58 -1.41 -11.91
C PRO A 115 -9.93 -2.03 -10.54
N LEU A 116 -9.96 -1.19 -9.51
CA LEU A 116 -10.26 -1.62 -8.15
C LEU A 116 -11.77 -1.64 -7.94
N SER A 117 -12.34 -2.84 -7.91
CA SER A 117 -13.68 -3.03 -7.39
C SER A 117 -13.60 -3.07 -5.87
N THR A 118 -14.32 -2.17 -5.18
CA THR A 118 -14.62 -2.34 -3.76
C THR A 118 -15.36 -3.66 -3.62
N ARG A 119 -14.72 -4.65 -2.99
CA ARG A 119 -15.33 -5.97 -2.78
C ARG A 119 -16.68 -5.79 -2.08
N ARG A 120 -17.77 -5.96 -2.83
CA ARG A 120 -19.09 -6.29 -2.30
C ARG A 120 -19.03 -7.77 -1.96
N SER A 121 -19.23 -8.12 -0.70
CA SER A 121 -19.03 -9.45 -0.12
C SER A 121 -19.88 -10.60 -0.69
N ASP A 122 -20.65 -10.41 -1.77
CA ASP A 122 -21.64 -11.40 -2.24
C ASP A 122 -21.58 -11.75 -3.74
N LYS A 123 -20.43 -11.65 -4.42
CA LYS A 123 -20.30 -12.26 -5.76
C LYS A 123 -19.12 -13.21 -5.86
N PRO A 124 -19.33 -14.47 -6.32
CA PRO A 124 -18.24 -15.41 -6.53
C PRO A 124 -17.29 -14.83 -7.57
N ALA A 125 -16.00 -15.06 -7.32
CA ALA A 125 -14.89 -14.57 -8.12
C ALA A 125 -15.15 -14.78 -9.62
N GLN A 126 -15.42 -13.69 -10.33
CA GLN A 126 -15.39 -13.73 -11.79
C GLN A 126 -13.95 -14.02 -12.18
N ARG A 127 -13.73 -15.20 -12.76
CA ARG A 127 -12.46 -15.61 -13.35
C ARG A 127 -12.04 -14.54 -14.34
N PHE A 128 -10.95 -13.84 -14.04
CA PHE A 128 -10.21 -13.12 -15.06
C PHE A 128 -9.84 -14.12 -16.16
N SER A 129 -10.44 -13.97 -17.34
CA SER A 129 -10.11 -14.78 -18.51
C SER A 129 -8.65 -14.47 -18.91
N PRO A 130 -7.78 -15.46 -19.11
CA PRO A 130 -6.37 -15.24 -19.48
C PRO A 130 -6.17 -14.54 -20.83
N THR A 131 -7.24 -14.39 -21.62
CA THR A 131 -7.21 -13.81 -22.97
C THR A 131 -7.35 -12.30 -23.00
N ALA A 132 -7.51 -11.61 -21.87
CA ALA A 132 -7.53 -10.15 -21.82
C ALA A 132 -6.11 -9.60 -22.07
N ARG A 133 -5.75 -9.51 -23.35
CA ARG A 133 -4.53 -8.82 -23.80
C ARG A 133 -4.63 -7.36 -23.40
N TRP A 134 -3.50 -6.80 -22.99
CA TRP A 134 -3.29 -5.36 -22.72
C TRP A 134 -3.91 -4.44 -23.80
N ALA A 135 -4.02 -4.93 -25.04
CA ALA A 135 -4.64 -4.25 -26.18
C ALA A 135 -6.18 -4.03 -26.07
N ASP A 136 -6.91 -4.81 -25.29
CA ASP A 136 -8.37 -4.69 -25.22
C ASP A 136 -8.85 -3.53 -24.33
N CYS A 137 -7.99 -3.05 -23.41
CA CYS A 137 -8.27 -1.86 -22.62
C CYS A 137 -8.24 -0.57 -23.47
N CYS A 138 -7.51 -0.55 -24.59
CA CYS A 138 -7.51 0.56 -25.55
C CYS A 138 -8.79 0.61 -26.42
N ARG A 139 -9.64 -0.43 -26.40
CA ARG A 139 -10.82 -0.54 -27.26
C ARG A 139 -12.08 0.13 -26.69
N ALA A 140 -12.02 0.68 -25.47
CA ALA A 140 -13.07 1.53 -24.89
C ALA A 140 -12.90 3.02 -25.27
N GLY A 141 -12.15 3.31 -26.35
CA GLY A 141 -12.05 4.64 -26.92
C GLY A 141 -13.37 5.11 -27.54
N LYS A 142 -14.12 5.95 -26.82
CA LYS A 142 -14.89 7.00 -27.48
C LYS A 142 -13.90 7.98 -28.12
N ARG A 143 -13.56 7.66 -29.36
CA ARG A 143 -13.36 8.54 -30.51
C ARG A 143 -12.90 9.97 -30.21
N TRP A 144 -11.58 10.20 -30.27
CA TRP A 144 -11.04 11.40 -30.91
C TRP A 144 -10.58 10.96 -32.30
N MET A 145 -11.22 11.50 -33.34
CA MET A 145 -11.09 11.14 -34.77
C MET A 145 -10.74 12.43 -35.56
N PRO A 146 -10.42 12.38 -36.86
CA PRO A 146 -9.26 11.76 -37.48
C PRO A 146 -8.51 12.73 -38.45
N GLN A 147 -7.28 12.37 -38.78
CA GLN A 147 -6.57 12.54 -40.07
C GLN A 147 -6.37 13.92 -40.72
N GLY A 148 -5.08 14.19 -40.94
CA GLY A 148 -4.45 15.09 -41.90
C GLY A 148 -2.95 14.87 -41.79
#